data_AF-A0A821EJT7-F1
#
_entry.id   AF-A0A821EJT7-F1
#
_cell.length_a   1.000
_cell.length_b   1.000
_cell.length_c   1.000
_cell.angle_alpha   90.00
_cell.angle_beta   90.00
_cell.angle_gamma   90.00
#
_symmetry.space_group_name_H-M   'P 1'
#
loop_
_entity.id
_entity.type
_entity.pdbx_description
1 polymer ?
#
loop_
_entity_poly.entity_id
_entity_poly.type
_entity_poly.pdbx_seq_one_letter_code
_entity_poly.pdbx_strand_id
1 'polypeptide(L)'
;MKEAGKCIIMTTHFLEEADVLSDRIAVMTKGRLQANGTPEFLKQQTDFEYRIFIDKNENCDIQHITQFFQEHVQTAVLERQSPSELVFGIKRGTSQRISRLINALDEQGSNIGIKGY
;
A
#
# COMPACT_ATOMS: atom_id res chain seq x y z
N MET A 1 -8.92 21.68 20.26
CA MET A 1 -8.85 20.72 21.39
C MET A 1 -7.46 20.72 22.05
N LYS A 2 -6.87 21.89 22.35
CA LYS A 2 -5.57 21.97 23.04
C LYS A 2 -5.68 22.95 24.21
N GLU A 3 -6.22 22.46 25.32
CA GLU A 3 -6.04 23.11 26.63
C GLU A 3 -4.84 22.46 27.31
N ALA A 4 -3.92 23.26 27.82
CA ALA A 4 -2.75 22.77 28.53
C ALA A 4 -3.16 21.93 29.75
N GLY A 5 -2.61 20.71 29.86
CA GLY A 5 -2.82 19.82 31.02
C GLY A 5 -3.92 18.76 30.88
N LYS A 6 -4.56 18.61 29.70
CA LYS A 6 -5.53 17.53 29.44
C LYS A 6 -4.97 16.52 28.42
N CYS A 7 -5.11 15.24 28.72
CA CYS A 7 -4.84 14.14 27.77
C CYS A 7 -6.18 13.46 27.45
N ILE A 8 -6.51 13.37 26.16
CA ILE A 8 -7.72 12.72 25.66
C ILE A 8 -7.27 11.49 24.88
N ILE A 9 -7.83 10.34 25.23
CA ILE A 9 -7.63 9.09 24.48
C ILE A 9 -8.92 8.80 23.74
N MET A 10 -8.78 8.56 22.43
CA MET A 10 -9.87 8.15 21.57
C MET A 10 -9.45 6.91 20.77
N THR A 11 -10.41 6.04 20.49
CA THR A 11 -10.23 4.88 19.63
C THR A 11 -11.16 5.00 18.42
N THR A 12 -10.60 4.94 17.22
CA THR A 12 -11.37 4.93 15.97
C THR A 12 -10.81 3.84 15.06
N HIS A 13 -11.67 3.34 14.17
CA HIS A 13 -11.26 2.48 13.07
C HIS A 13 -10.97 3.30 11.80
N PHE A 14 -11.31 4.60 11.79
CA PHE A 14 -11.06 5.51 10.69
C PHE A 14 -9.68 6.16 10.84
N LEU A 15 -8.72 5.71 10.04
CA LEU A 15 -7.36 6.24 10.06
C LEU A 15 -7.30 7.72 9.65
N GLU A 16 -8.21 8.16 8.76
CA GLU A 16 -8.32 9.55 8.31
C GLU A 16 -8.70 10.50 9.47
N GLU A 17 -9.64 10.11 10.32
CA GLU A 17 -9.98 10.87 11.53
C GLU A 17 -8.81 10.93 12.51
N ALA A 18 -8.14 9.79 12.72
CA ALA A 18 -6.99 9.71 13.62
C ALA A 18 -5.82 10.60 13.14
N ASP A 19 -5.59 10.67 11.84
CA ASP A 19 -4.56 11.49 11.18
C ASP A 19 -4.82 12.99 11.35
N VAL A 20 -6.08 13.42 11.29
CA VAL A 20 -6.45 14.84 11.39
C VAL A 20 -6.54 15.32 12.84
N LEU A 21 -7.04 14.48 13.75
CA LEU A 21 -7.41 14.91 15.11
C LEU A 21 -6.33 14.66 16.17
N SER A 22 -5.36 13.79 15.90
CA SER A 22 -4.44 13.28 16.94
C SER A 22 -3.04 13.87 16.83
N ASP A 23 -2.44 14.26 17.97
CA ASP A 23 -1.01 14.59 18.04
C ASP A 23 -0.11 13.33 17.93
N ARG A 24 -0.65 12.18 18.34
CA ARG A 24 0.00 10.87 18.30
C ARG A 24 -1.01 9.79 17.97
N ILE A 25 -0.58 8.81 17.18
CA ILE A 25 -1.36 7.64 16.80
C ILE A 25 -0.67 6.40 17.35
N ALA A 26 -1.49 5.50 17.90
CA ALA A 26 -1.09 4.16 18.31
C ALA A 26 -1.95 3.13 17.55
N VAL A 27 -1.30 2.21 16.83
CA VAL A 27 -1.99 1.14 16.09
C VAL A 27 -1.92 -0.13 16.92
N MET A 28 -3.08 -0.70 17.26
CA MET A 28 -3.18 -1.93 18.05
C MET A 28 -3.87 -3.03 17.24
N THR A 29 -3.27 -4.22 17.26
CA THR A 29 -3.82 -5.41 16.58
C THR A 29 -3.68 -6.61 17.51
N LYS A 30 -4.77 -7.38 17.70
CA LYS A 30 -4.79 -8.59 18.56
C LYS A 30 -4.21 -8.35 19.96
N GLY A 31 -4.57 -7.22 20.58
CA GLY A 31 -4.10 -6.84 21.92
C GLY A 31 -2.63 -6.42 22.02
N ARG A 32 -1.94 -6.23 20.88
CA ARG A 32 -0.54 -5.79 20.84
C ARG A 32 -0.40 -4.48 20.10
N LEU A 33 0.39 -3.57 20.66
CA LEU A 33 0.77 -2.31 20.02
C LEU A 33 1.74 -2.61 18.87
N GLN A 34 1.32 -2.30 17.64
CA GLN A 34 2.09 -2.53 16.42
C GLN A 34 2.89 -1.29 16.01
N ALA A 35 2.35 -0.10 16.25
CA ALA A 35 3.01 1.16 15.91
C ALA A 35 2.60 2.29 16.87
N ASN A 36 3.49 3.25 17.10
CA ASN A 36 3.23 4.44 17.90
C ASN A 36 4.12 5.60 17.43
N GLY A 37 3.53 6.76 17.14
CA GLY A 37 4.27 7.92 16.69
C GLY A 37 3.36 9.09 16.34
N THR A 38 3.93 10.17 15.82
CA THR A 38 3.11 11.19 15.15
C THR A 38 2.59 10.63 13.82
N PRO A 39 1.50 11.17 13.26
CA PRO A 39 1.00 10.68 11.98
C PRO A 39 2.05 10.76 10.86
N GLU A 40 2.87 11.82 10.82
CA GLU A 40 3.94 11.97 9.84
C GLU A 40 5.03 10.92 10.00
N PHE A 41 5.42 10.61 11.24
CA PHE A 41 6.42 9.57 11.52
C PHE A 41 5.94 8.20 11.04
N LEU A 42 4.68 7.86 11.32
CA LEU A 42 4.10 6.58 10.88
C LEU A 42 4.01 6.49 9.34
N LYS A 43 3.68 7.59 8.66
CA LYS A 43 3.70 7.67 7.19
C LYS A 43 5.12 7.58 6.61
N GLN A 44 6.14 7.99 7.34
CA GLN A 44 7.54 7.88 6.91
C GLN A 44 8.10 6.46 7.08
N GLN A 45 7.56 5.68 8.02
CA GLN A 45 7.95 4.28 8.22
C GLN A 45 7.40 3.33 7.14
N THR A 46 6.58 3.80 6.19
CA THR A 46 6.12 2.96 5.08
C THR A 46 7.22 2.84 4.02
N ASP A 47 7.60 1.61 3.69
CA ASP A 47 8.62 1.32 2.68
C ASP A 47 8.15 1.63 1.24
N PHE A 48 6.83 1.71 1.05
CA PHE A 48 6.18 1.90 -0.24
C PHE A 48 5.32 3.15 -0.25
N GLU A 49 5.36 3.86 -1.38
CA GLU A 49 4.54 5.03 -1.69
C GLU A 49 3.18 4.59 -2.25
N TYR A 50 3.16 3.52 -3.04
CA TYR A 50 1.96 2.96 -3.62
C TYR A 50 1.93 1.44 -3.44
N ARG A 51 0.72 0.89 -3.35
CA ARG A 51 0.47 -0.55 -3.45
C ARG A 51 -0.55 -0.79 -4.55
N ILE A 52 -0.23 -1.74 -5.42
CA ILE A 52 -1.12 -2.19 -6.49
C ILE A 52 -1.57 -3.60 -6.13
N PHE A 53 -2.88 -3.79 -6.10
CA PHE A 53 -3.53 -5.08 -5.90
C PHE A 53 -3.81 -5.67 -7.27
N ILE A 54 -3.58 -6.94 -7.47
CA ILE A 54 -3.77 -7.62 -8.76
C ILE A 54 -4.56 -8.89 -8.50
N ASP A 55 -5.75 -8.97 -9.06
CA ASP A 55 -6.52 -10.21 -9.08
C ASP A 55 -5.95 -11.14 -10.15
N LYS A 56 -5.55 -12.34 -9.76
CA LYS A 56 -5.03 -13.34 -10.68
C LYS A 56 -6.09 -14.32 -11.17
N ASN A 57 -5.90 -14.78 -12.40
CA ASN A 57 -6.59 -15.97 -12.91
C ASN A 57 -5.78 -17.26 -12.66
N GLU A 58 -6.34 -18.40 -13.03
CA GLU A 58 -5.70 -19.72 -12.86
C GLU A 58 -4.45 -19.91 -13.73
N ASN A 59 -4.31 -19.11 -14.80
CA ASN A 59 -3.20 -19.17 -15.76
C ASN A 59 -2.13 -18.08 -15.52
N CYS A 60 -2.13 -17.47 -14.34
CA CYS A 60 -1.27 -16.36 -13.99
C CYS A 60 0.19 -16.80 -13.83
N ASP A 61 1.09 -16.28 -14.68
CA ASP A 61 2.53 -16.43 -14.51
C ASP A 61 3.08 -15.28 -13.65
N ILE A 62 3.34 -15.58 -12.39
CA ILE A 62 3.83 -14.61 -11.40
C ILE A 62 5.21 -14.07 -11.79
N GLN A 63 6.07 -14.89 -12.40
CA GLN A 63 7.40 -14.43 -12.82
C GLN A 63 7.26 -13.41 -13.95
N HIS A 64 6.39 -13.70 -14.92
CA HIS A 64 6.11 -12.81 -16.03
C HIS A 64 5.49 -11.47 -15.57
N ILE A 65 4.52 -11.52 -14.65
CA ILE A 65 3.92 -10.31 -14.07
C ILE A 65 4.97 -9.52 -13.27
N THR A 66 5.78 -10.19 -12.47
CA THR A 66 6.83 -9.50 -11.68
C THR A 66 7.82 -8.81 -12.60
N GLN A 67 8.22 -9.45 -13.70
CA GLN A 67 9.09 -8.86 -14.71
C GLN A 67 8.42 -7.66 -15.38
N PHE A 68 7.16 -7.80 -15.81
CA PHE A 68 6.38 -6.71 -16.40
C PHE A 68 6.31 -5.47 -15.49
N PHE A 69 6.07 -5.68 -14.19
CA PHE A 69 6.09 -4.60 -13.20
C PHE A 69 7.47 -3.95 -13.10
N GLN A 70 8.54 -4.74 -13.07
CA GLN A 70 9.92 -4.23 -12.98
C GLN A 70 10.39 -3.49 -14.25
N GLU A 71 9.92 -3.88 -15.43
CA GLU A 71 10.20 -3.22 -16.70
C GLU A 71 9.61 -1.80 -16.75
N HIS A 72 8.38 -1.62 -16.25
CA HIS A 72 7.71 -0.32 -16.21
C HIS A 72 8.14 0.51 -14.99
N VAL A 73 8.33 -0.16 -13.84
CA VAL A 73 8.63 0.43 -12.54
C VAL A 73 9.69 -0.41 -11.82
N GLN A 74 10.96 -0.05 -12.01
CA GLN A 74 12.11 -0.75 -11.39
C GLN A 74 12.04 -0.87 -9.86
N THR A 75 11.28 0.01 -9.21
CA THR A 75 11.07 0.03 -7.76
C THR A 75 9.91 -0.84 -7.29
N ALA A 76 9.21 -1.53 -8.19
CA ALA A 76 8.13 -2.45 -7.87
C ALA A 76 8.67 -3.74 -7.25
N VAL A 77 8.12 -4.10 -6.10
CA VAL A 77 8.49 -5.30 -5.34
C VAL A 77 7.22 -6.07 -5.03
N LEU A 78 7.23 -7.39 -5.24
CA LEU A 78 6.14 -8.26 -4.80
C LEU A 78 6.15 -8.34 -3.27
N GLU A 79 5.19 -7.67 -2.62
CA GLU A 79 5.05 -7.64 -1.15
C GLU A 79 4.30 -8.87 -0.64
N ARG A 80 3.22 -9.26 -1.34
CA ARG A 80 2.34 -10.35 -0.92
C ARG A 80 1.87 -11.15 -2.11
N GLN A 81 1.84 -12.46 -1.94
CA GLN A 81 1.23 -13.40 -2.86
C GLN A 81 0.19 -14.24 -2.11
N SER A 82 -1.02 -14.31 -2.65
CA SER A 82 -2.10 -15.17 -2.16
C SER A 82 -2.61 -16.09 -3.28
N PRO A 83 -3.59 -16.99 -3.04
CA PRO A 83 -4.21 -17.81 -4.07
C PRO A 83 -5.04 -17.05 -5.11
N SER A 84 -5.52 -15.84 -4.80
CA SER A 84 -6.36 -15.02 -5.71
C SER A 84 -5.76 -13.65 -6.04
N GLU A 85 -4.76 -13.19 -5.29
CA GLU A 85 -4.22 -11.83 -5.41
C GLU A 85 -2.69 -11.79 -5.37
N LEU A 86 -2.11 -10.80 -6.04
CA LEU A 86 -0.74 -10.31 -5.84
C LEU A 86 -0.80 -8.87 -5.34
N VAL A 87 0.14 -8.50 -4.46
CA VAL A 87 0.31 -7.11 -4.00
C VAL A 87 1.72 -6.67 -4.33
N PHE A 88 1.83 -5.62 -5.15
CA PHE A 88 3.09 -4.99 -5.51
C PHE A 88 3.24 -3.66 -4.78
N GLY A 89 4.32 -3.51 -4.03
CA GLY A 89 4.73 -2.25 -3.42
C GLY A 89 5.66 -1.47 -4.34
N ILE A 90 5.39 -0.18 -4.52
CA ILE A 90 6.22 0.73 -5.32
C ILE A 90 6.87 1.75 -4.40
N LYS A 91 8.21 1.82 -4.42
CA LYS A 91 8.96 2.81 -3.61
C LYS A 91 8.85 4.22 -4.18
N ARG A 92 9.13 5.20 -3.31
CA ARG A 92 8.95 6.64 -3.58
C ARG A 92 9.64 7.14 -4.86
N GLY A 93 9.04 8.13 -5.51
CA GLY A 93 9.66 8.92 -6.58
C GLY A 93 9.30 8.46 -8.00
N THR A 94 8.17 7.76 -8.16
CA THR A 94 7.86 7.04 -9.41
C THR A 94 6.49 7.40 -10.01
N SER A 95 5.84 8.50 -9.58
CA SER A 95 4.45 8.84 -9.94
C SER A 95 4.18 8.86 -11.46
N GLN A 96 5.09 9.39 -12.29
CA GLN A 96 4.91 9.40 -13.75
C GLN A 96 4.98 8.00 -14.40
N ARG A 97 5.71 7.06 -13.79
CA ARG A 97 5.81 5.69 -14.34
C ARG A 97 4.62 4.84 -13.94
N ILE A 98 3.92 5.19 -12.86
CA ILE A 98 2.68 4.50 -12.44
C ILE A 98 1.60 4.64 -13.50
N SER A 99 1.39 5.85 -14.05
CA SER A 99 0.41 6.03 -15.13
C SER A 99 0.75 5.16 -16.35
N ARG A 100 2.04 4.99 -16.67
CA ARG A 100 2.48 4.09 -17.75
C ARG A 100 2.23 2.63 -17.43
N LEU A 101 2.49 2.21 -16.20
CA LEU A 101 2.21 0.86 -15.71
C LEU A 101 0.71 0.56 -15.79
N ILE A 102 -0.15 1.48 -15.34
CA ILE A 102 -1.62 1.33 -15.39
C ILE A 102 -2.09 1.19 -16.84
N ASN A 103 -1.64 2.07 -17.74
CA ASN A 103 -2.00 1.96 -19.16
C ASN A 103 -1.53 0.62 -19.77
N ALA A 104 -0.33 0.16 -19.41
CA ALA A 104 0.19 -1.12 -19.88
C ALA A 104 -0.60 -2.31 -19.29
N LEU A 105 -1.08 -2.21 -18.04
CA LEU A 105 -1.98 -3.20 -17.45
C LEU A 105 -3.32 -3.26 -18.19
N ASP A 106 -3.86 -2.12 -18.62
CA ASP A 106 -5.10 -2.09 -19.40
C ASP A 106 -4.92 -2.72 -20.80
N GLU A 107 -3.79 -2.46 -21.46
CA GLU A 107 -3.52 -2.98 -22.80
C GLU A 107 -3.08 -4.45 -22.81
N GLN A 108 -2.28 -4.88 -21.82
CA GLN A 108 -1.58 -6.17 -21.84
C GLN A 108 -1.89 -7.07 -20.65
N GLY A 109 -2.51 -6.56 -19.58
CA GLY A 109 -2.76 -7.30 -18.34
C GLY A 109 -3.58 -8.57 -18.54
N SER A 110 -4.57 -8.52 -19.43
CA SER A 110 -5.39 -9.71 -19.77
C SER A 110 -4.57 -10.84 -20.40
N ASN A 111 -3.50 -10.52 -21.15
CA ASN A 111 -2.65 -11.51 -21.80
C ASN A 111 -1.68 -12.21 -20.84
N ILE A 112 -1.40 -11.59 -19.69
CA ILE A 112 -0.47 -12.10 -18.67
C ILE A 112 -1.19 -12.68 -17.44
N GLY A 113 -2.52 -12.86 -17.55
CA GLY A 113 -3.33 -13.54 -16.55
C GLY A 113 -3.88 -12.67 -15.43
N ILE A 114 -3.88 -11.34 -15.62
CA ILE A 114 -4.49 -10.38 -14.69
C ILE A 114 -5.98 -10.26 -15.01
N LYS A 115 -6.80 -10.44 -13.97
CA LYS A 115 -8.27 -10.34 -14.06
C LYS A 115 -8.77 -8.93 -13.69
N GLY A 116 -8.03 -8.22 -12.85
CA GLY A 116 -8.36 -6.87 -12.36
C GLY A 116 -7.26 -6.33 -11.45
N TYR A 117 -7.32 -5.02 -11.14
CA TYR A 117 -6.36 -4.33 -10.27
C TYR A 117 -6.96 -3.11 -9.57
#